data_AF-A0A7J7KHM7-F1
#
_entry.id   AF-A0A7J7KHM7-F1
#
_cell.length_a   1.000
_cell.length_b   1.000
_cell.length_c   1.000
_cell.angle_alpha   90.00
_cell.angle_beta   90.00
_cell.angle_gamma   90.00
#
_symmetry.space_group_name_H-M   'P 1'
#
loop_
_entity.id
_entity.type
_entity.pdbx_description
1 polymer ?
#
loop_
_entity_poly.entity_id
_entity_poly.type
_entity_poly.pdbx_seq_one_letter_code
_entity_poly.pdbx_strand_id
1 'polypeptide(L)'
;MLALSCLDSLSALDPPSCHVQSDSILVQSLDPAQPLRHLYIYESTMSLLSRLAMTAQGASALLNSGLMMRLAECSVYDAKPNLSHGLSATDSMDCEGFNPSVSSRYRQILLPCLKLCQTVLISLGTENENAADQVMKFIVAHGDVFHSTLRGQTVETCDSLEELSLLTAVLCRAASFTAVSQSEEERELMFRGQVSRIQRRLGSLISKYLLVDDWMKMFGAQESLDESERCRMTVYVHEIAANISTYCRNVVANSTHDPSYCRVLFGPSLSEALDQGDFTSKSTSRDYWSSSSLAPPSLSLMVIQIKQASAKLLDALDDHKQLQTRLDSLSDCSEAVRGETGSDAVAIETKQEVRDRLERQTSIIQLLCLILENSLYIVWRHLDFYLTNCIPENRDTSLFRAHHSSVSSMRHLTEKSLNVSSTEQDKPKSIISSGITQEELDTLKETTPSVIDEPLLQKLAAIEQCYASKRTHFGYIGALSRRLRRLINLHCC
;
A
#
# COMPACT_ATOMS: atom_id res chain seq x y z
N MET A 1 -32.50 8.17 -16.33
CA MET A 1 -33.24 9.30 -15.74
C MET A 1 -32.92 9.53 -14.26
N LEU A 2 -32.99 8.54 -13.37
CA LEU A 2 -32.56 8.73 -11.95
C LEU A 2 -31.04 8.99 -11.78
N ALA A 3 -30.19 8.38 -12.61
CA ALA A 3 -28.75 8.68 -12.65
C ALA A 3 -28.41 10.09 -13.16
N LEU A 4 -29.25 10.65 -14.04
CA LEU A 4 -29.14 12.03 -14.52
C LEU A 4 -29.65 13.01 -13.47
N SER A 5 -30.68 12.65 -12.69
CA SER A 5 -31.14 13.46 -11.56
C SER A 5 -30.11 13.58 -10.43
N CYS A 6 -29.34 12.53 -10.11
CA CYS A 6 -28.23 12.66 -9.13
C CYS A 6 -27.04 13.46 -9.69
N LEU A 7 -26.81 13.38 -11.01
CA LEU A 7 -25.82 14.24 -11.68
C LEU A 7 -26.31 15.68 -11.81
N ASP A 8 -27.60 15.93 -11.99
CA ASP A 8 -28.20 17.28 -11.97
C ASP A 8 -28.15 17.88 -10.56
N SER A 9 -28.33 17.08 -9.49
CA SER A 9 -28.06 17.52 -8.10
C SER A 9 -26.58 17.75 -7.79
N LEU A 10 -25.66 17.30 -8.66
CA LEU A 10 -24.21 17.54 -8.55
C LEU A 10 -23.70 18.58 -9.56
N SER A 11 -24.42 18.85 -10.65
CA SER A 11 -23.99 19.70 -11.78
C SER A 11 -24.84 20.95 -11.99
N ALA A 12 -26.06 21.01 -11.43
CA ALA A 12 -26.84 22.22 -11.36
C ALA A 12 -26.66 22.86 -9.98
N LEU A 13 -26.22 24.11 -10.00
CA LEU A 13 -26.33 25.19 -9.02
C LEU A 13 -27.51 25.08 -8.03
N ASP A 14 -27.52 24.08 -7.14
CA ASP A 14 -28.37 24.06 -5.96
C ASP A 14 -27.65 24.72 -4.78
N PRO A 15 -28.37 25.47 -3.93
CA PRO A 15 -27.76 26.26 -2.86
C PRO A 15 -26.97 25.36 -1.89
N PRO A 16 -25.91 25.89 -1.25
CA PRO A 16 -25.06 25.14 -0.31
C PRO A 16 -25.83 24.44 0.82
N SER A 17 -27.07 24.85 1.08
CA SER A 17 -27.99 24.23 2.05
C SER A 17 -28.42 22.79 1.73
N CYS A 18 -28.51 22.36 0.46
CA CYS A 18 -28.98 21.00 0.13
C CYS A 18 -27.90 19.93 0.38
N HIS A 19 -26.63 20.29 0.14
CA HIS A 19 -25.49 19.40 0.38
C HIS A 19 -25.24 19.15 1.87
N VAL A 20 -25.31 20.21 2.69
CA VAL A 20 -25.22 20.12 4.15
C VAL A 20 -26.35 19.26 4.72
N GLN A 21 -27.55 19.35 4.15
CA GLN A 21 -28.68 18.51 4.56
C GLN A 21 -28.40 17.03 4.27
N SER A 22 -27.88 16.70 3.08
CA SER A 22 -27.57 15.31 2.72
C SER A 22 -26.43 14.71 3.56
N ASP A 23 -25.37 15.48 3.83
CA ASP A 23 -24.27 15.08 4.74
C ASP A 23 -24.76 14.88 6.18
N SER A 24 -25.56 15.82 6.71
CA SER A 24 -26.14 15.70 8.05
C SER A 24 -27.06 14.48 8.22
N ILE A 25 -27.81 14.10 7.17
CA ILE A 25 -28.65 12.90 7.17
C ILE A 25 -27.79 11.63 7.19
N LEU A 26 -26.66 11.63 6.48
CA LEU A 26 -25.72 10.50 6.51
C LEU A 26 -25.04 10.35 7.87
N VAL A 27 -24.65 11.47 8.50
CA VAL A 27 -24.14 11.47 9.88
C VAL A 27 -25.18 10.90 10.84
N GLN A 28 -26.44 11.33 10.74
CA GLN A 28 -27.52 10.78 11.56
C GLN A 28 -27.72 9.29 11.31
N SER A 29 -27.56 8.82 10.07
CA SER A 29 -27.73 7.41 9.70
C SER A 29 -26.68 6.46 10.30
N LEU A 30 -25.61 6.99 10.91
CA LEU A 30 -24.64 6.21 11.69
C LEU A 30 -25.24 5.67 12.99
N ASP A 31 -26.24 6.36 13.56
CA ASP A 31 -26.99 5.87 14.72
C ASP A 31 -27.76 4.59 14.33
N PRO A 32 -27.55 3.45 15.03
CA PRO A 32 -28.26 2.22 14.72
C PRO A 32 -29.78 2.38 14.79
N ALA A 33 -30.31 3.31 15.60
CA ALA A 33 -31.75 3.56 15.66
C ALA A 33 -32.34 4.11 14.35
N GLN A 34 -31.50 4.64 13.45
CA GLN A 34 -31.94 5.23 12.18
C GLN A 34 -32.06 4.20 11.04
N PRO A 35 -33.02 4.41 10.12
CA PRO A 35 -33.25 3.50 9.01
C PRO A 35 -32.07 3.49 8.01
N LEU A 36 -31.75 2.30 7.48
CA LEU A 36 -30.65 2.08 6.53
C LEU A 36 -30.85 2.71 5.14
N ARG A 37 -32.05 3.25 4.86
CA ARG A 37 -32.43 3.75 3.52
C ARG A 37 -31.39 4.73 2.96
N HIS A 38 -30.92 5.68 3.75
CA HIS A 38 -29.97 6.70 3.29
C HIS A 38 -28.58 6.11 3.03
N LEU A 39 -28.15 5.09 3.80
CA LEU A 39 -26.90 4.37 3.55
C LEU A 39 -26.95 3.61 2.23
N TYR A 40 -28.06 2.91 1.93
CA TYR A 40 -28.21 2.20 0.65
C TYR A 40 -28.32 3.15 -0.56
N ILE A 41 -28.96 4.31 -0.39
CA ILE A 41 -28.97 5.34 -1.45
C ILE A 41 -27.55 5.87 -1.69
N TYR A 42 -26.79 6.14 -0.63
CA TYR A 42 -25.39 6.55 -0.75
C TYR A 42 -24.54 5.47 -1.43
N GLU A 43 -24.63 4.22 -1.00
CA GLU A 43 -23.86 3.10 -1.54
C GLU A 43 -24.17 2.88 -3.03
N SER A 44 -25.44 2.92 -3.41
CA SER A 44 -25.85 2.80 -4.82
C SER A 44 -25.38 3.99 -5.67
N THR A 45 -25.35 5.19 -5.10
CA THR A 45 -24.81 6.39 -5.75
C THR A 45 -23.30 6.26 -5.98
N MET A 46 -22.54 5.90 -4.95
CA MET A 46 -21.08 5.67 -5.05
C MET A 46 -20.73 4.54 -6.02
N SER A 47 -21.57 3.49 -6.07
CA SER A 47 -21.42 2.39 -7.02
C SER A 47 -21.67 2.84 -8.47
N LEU A 48 -22.66 3.71 -8.70
CA LEU A 48 -22.90 4.32 -10.02
C LEU A 48 -21.72 5.21 -10.43
N LEU A 49 -21.24 6.08 -9.53
CA LEU A 49 -20.08 6.94 -9.79
C LEU A 49 -18.83 6.12 -10.08
N SER A 50 -18.60 5.02 -9.34
CA SER A 50 -17.48 4.11 -9.59
C SER A 50 -17.57 3.48 -10.97
N ARG A 51 -18.76 3.04 -11.41
CA ARG A 51 -18.96 2.51 -12.76
C ARG A 51 -18.70 3.55 -13.85
N LEU A 52 -19.11 4.80 -13.65
CA LEU A 52 -18.79 5.89 -14.59
C LEU A 52 -17.28 6.15 -14.64
N ALA A 53 -16.62 6.13 -13.47
CA ALA A 53 -15.18 6.33 -13.34
C ALA A 53 -14.34 5.22 -13.98
N MET A 54 -14.90 4.05 -14.31
CA MET A 54 -14.15 2.97 -14.97
C MET A 54 -13.54 3.38 -16.31
N THR A 55 -14.10 4.40 -16.98
CA THR A 55 -13.54 4.96 -18.22
C THR A 55 -12.77 6.25 -17.94
N ALA A 56 -11.67 6.50 -18.66
CA ALA A 56 -10.88 7.73 -18.50
C ALA A 56 -11.72 9.00 -18.70
N GLN A 57 -12.64 9.00 -19.69
CA GLN A 57 -13.55 10.12 -19.93
C GLN A 57 -14.52 10.34 -18.77
N GLY A 58 -15.11 9.27 -18.24
CA GLY A 58 -16.02 9.36 -17.09
C GLY A 58 -15.31 9.82 -15.82
N ALA A 59 -14.11 9.28 -15.54
CA ALA A 59 -13.28 9.73 -14.43
C ALA A 59 -12.90 11.22 -14.54
N SER A 60 -12.50 11.68 -15.72
CA SER A 60 -12.18 13.09 -15.95
C SER A 60 -13.40 14.00 -15.80
N ALA A 61 -14.57 13.58 -16.29
CA ALA A 61 -15.81 14.33 -16.13
C ALA A 61 -16.19 14.49 -14.64
N LEU A 62 -16.03 13.44 -13.83
CA LEU A 62 -16.29 13.49 -12.39
C LEU A 62 -15.32 14.41 -11.64
N LEU A 63 -14.03 14.42 -12.03
CA LEU A 63 -13.07 15.38 -11.46
C LEU A 63 -13.42 16.82 -11.85
N ASN A 64 -13.79 17.04 -13.11
CA ASN A 64 -14.16 18.38 -13.61
C ASN A 64 -15.47 18.89 -13.00
N SER A 65 -16.37 18.01 -12.54
CA SER A 65 -17.56 18.41 -11.79
C SER A 65 -17.26 18.75 -10.32
N GLY A 66 -16.00 18.71 -9.89
CA GLY A 66 -15.60 19.03 -8.53
C GLY A 66 -15.95 17.96 -7.50
N LEU A 67 -16.14 16.69 -7.92
CA LEU A 67 -16.54 15.59 -7.03
C LEU A 67 -15.63 15.50 -5.79
N MET A 68 -14.30 15.52 -5.98
CA MET A 68 -13.35 15.39 -4.87
C MET A 68 -13.41 16.56 -3.90
N MET A 69 -13.67 17.77 -4.41
CA MET A 69 -13.88 18.96 -3.58
C MET A 69 -15.13 18.80 -2.70
N ARG A 70 -16.23 18.29 -3.26
CA ARG A 70 -17.46 18.03 -2.48
C ARG A 70 -17.25 16.96 -1.42
N LEU A 71 -16.52 15.89 -1.74
CA LEU A 71 -16.18 14.86 -0.75
C LEU A 71 -15.36 15.42 0.40
N ALA A 72 -14.43 16.34 0.12
CA ALA A 72 -13.60 17.01 1.12
C ALA A 72 -14.39 17.94 2.06
N GLU A 73 -15.60 18.37 1.67
CA GLU A 73 -16.48 19.23 2.46
C GLU A 73 -17.44 18.41 3.36
N CYS A 74 -17.55 17.09 3.15
CA CYS A 74 -18.49 16.23 3.88
C CYS A 74 -17.96 15.87 5.27
N SER A 75 -18.70 16.25 6.32
CA SER A 75 -18.34 15.95 7.71
C SER A 75 -18.57 14.49 8.11
N VAL A 76 -19.35 13.71 7.33
CA VAL A 76 -19.60 12.29 7.62
C VAL A 76 -18.34 11.45 7.70
N TYR A 77 -17.29 11.82 6.95
CA TYR A 77 -16.02 11.12 6.99
C TYR A 77 -15.26 11.35 8.29
N ASP A 78 -15.50 12.47 8.98
CA ASP A 78 -14.86 12.78 10.27
C ASP A 78 -15.55 12.09 11.47
N ALA A 79 -16.71 11.48 11.25
CA ALA A 79 -17.51 10.80 12.28
C ALA A 79 -17.03 9.37 12.61
N LYS A 80 -15.73 9.06 12.44
CA LYS A 80 -15.19 7.70 12.70
C LYS A 80 -15.44 7.32 14.16
N PRO A 81 -16.07 6.16 14.45
CA PRO A 81 -16.33 5.75 15.83
C PRO A 81 -15.02 5.45 16.56
N ASN A 82 -14.88 5.97 17.79
CA ASN A 82 -13.75 5.69 18.65
C ASN A 82 -13.82 4.25 19.16
N LEU A 83 -13.01 3.35 18.57
CA LEU A 83 -12.96 1.93 18.93
C LEU A 83 -12.43 1.68 20.36
N SER A 84 -11.88 2.71 21.03
CA SER A 84 -11.31 2.63 22.37
C SER A 84 -12.32 2.34 23.51
N HIS A 85 -13.63 2.37 23.23
CA HIS A 85 -14.66 2.05 24.23
C HIS A 85 -15.34 0.68 24.02
N GLY A 86 -14.96 -0.09 22.99
CA GLY A 86 -15.57 -1.39 22.66
C GLY A 86 -14.90 -2.62 23.26
N LEU A 87 -13.88 -2.47 24.12
CA LEU A 87 -13.26 -3.59 24.85
C LEU A 87 -14.10 -4.05 26.06
N SER A 88 -15.39 -3.73 26.10
CA SER A 88 -16.29 -4.48 26.98
C SER A 88 -16.55 -5.82 26.29
N ALA A 89 -16.10 -6.90 26.92
CA ALA A 89 -16.34 -8.29 26.55
C ALA A 89 -17.84 -8.70 26.55
N THR A 90 -18.74 -7.73 26.42
CA THR A 90 -20.19 -7.86 26.29
C THR A 90 -20.66 -7.72 24.85
N ASP A 91 -19.92 -7.03 23.97
CA ASP A 91 -20.30 -6.88 22.54
C ASP A 91 -20.07 -8.15 21.72
N SER A 92 -19.27 -9.11 22.20
CA SER A 92 -19.09 -10.40 21.52
C SER A 92 -20.27 -11.36 21.66
N MET A 93 -21.30 -11.00 22.43
CA MET A 93 -22.49 -11.84 22.63
C MET A 93 -23.78 -11.26 22.03
N ASP A 94 -23.76 -10.04 21.47
CA ASP A 94 -24.94 -9.39 20.87
C ASP A 94 -24.83 -9.16 19.34
N CYS A 95 -23.84 -9.75 18.67
CA CYS A 95 -23.59 -9.61 17.22
C CYS A 95 -24.56 -10.40 16.30
N GLU A 96 -25.76 -10.74 16.76
CA GLU A 96 -26.85 -11.30 15.92
C GLU A 96 -28.06 -10.35 15.80
N GLY A 97 -27.87 -9.05 16.06
CA GLY A 97 -28.87 -8.07 15.69
C GLY A 97 -29.00 -7.95 14.16
N PHE A 98 -30.23 -7.97 13.64
CA PHE A 98 -30.57 -7.64 12.23
C PHE A 98 -30.02 -6.27 11.77
N ASN A 99 -29.58 -5.44 12.70
CA ASN A 99 -29.20 -4.06 12.48
C ASN A 99 -27.68 -3.87 12.60
N PRO A 100 -26.98 -3.35 11.57
CA PRO A 100 -25.54 -3.20 11.60
C PRO A 100 -25.08 -2.20 12.66
N SER A 101 -23.93 -2.50 13.27
CA SER A 101 -23.28 -1.63 14.25
C SER A 101 -22.84 -0.29 13.65
N VAL A 102 -22.56 0.70 14.50
CA VAL A 102 -22.06 2.04 14.09
C VAL A 102 -20.81 1.91 13.22
N SER A 103 -19.87 1.03 13.60
CA SER A 103 -18.65 0.77 12.83
C SER A 103 -18.94 0.17 11.47
N SER A 104 -19.88 -0.77 11.37
CA SER A 104 -20.29 -1.38 10.09
C SER A 104 -20.96 -0.34 9.17
N ARG A 105 -21.85 0.49 9.72
CA ARG A 105 -22.49 1.60 8.99
C ARG A 105 -21.48 2.63 8.50
N TYR A 106 -20.51 3.00 9.33
CA TYR A 106 -19.43 3.91 8.93
C TYR A 106 -18.59 3.32 7.78
N ARG A 107 -18.27 2.03 7.82
CA ARG A 107 -17.57 1.32 6.72
C ARG A 107 -18.36 1.32 5.42
N GLN A 108 -19.69 1.17 5.48
CA GLN A 108 -20.57 1.28 4.30
C GLN A 108 -20.50 2.67 3.65
N ILE A 109 -20.08 3.70 4.39
CA ILE A 109 -19.86 5.05 3.86
C ILE A 109 -18.44 5.21 3.32
N LEU A 110 -17.44 4.81 4.10
CA LEU A 110 -16.03 5.07 3.78
C LEU A 110 -15.50 4.20 2.63
N LEU A 111 -15.80 2.90 2.62
CA LEU A 111 -15.23 1.96 1.65
C LEU A 111 -15.65 2.28 0.20
N PRO A 112 -16.93 2.56 -0.12
CA PRO A 112 -17.31 2.95 -1.48
C PRO A 112 -16.62 4.24 -1.96
N CYS A 113 -16.40 5.20 -1.06
CA CYS A 113 -15.71 6.45 -1.38
C CYS A 113 -14.24 6.20 -1.74
N LEU A 114 -13.53 5.37 -0.96
CA LEU A 114 -12.15 5.01 -1.25
C LEU A 114 -12.03 4.15 -2.52
N LYS A 115 -12.97 3.23 -2.79
CA LYS A 115 -13.07 2.46 -4.05
C LYS A 115 -13.27 3.38 -5.26
N LEU A 116 -14.08 4.42 -5.11
CA LEU A 116 -14.26 5.45 -6.15
C LEU A 116 -12.95 6.21 -6.41
N CYS A 117 -12.26 6.67 -5.36
CA CYS A 117 -10.96 7.32 -5.48
C CYS A 117 -9.94 6.43 -6.19
N GLN A 118 -9.87 5.16 -5.81
CA GLN A 118 -9.00 4.18 -6.45
C GLN A 118 -9.35 3.99 -7.93
N THR A 119 -10.63 3.89 -8.26
CA THR A 119 -11.10 3.71 -9.65
C THR A 119 -10.74 4.91 -10.50
N VAL A 120 -10.94 6.13 -10.01
CA VAL A 120 -10.55 7.37 -10.69
C VAL A 120 -9.05 7.40 -10.98
N LEU A 121 -8.21 7.05 -9.99
CA LEU A 121 -6.75 7.01 -10.15
C LEU A 121 -6.30 5.89 -11.12
N ILE A 122 -6.96 4.74 -11.13
CA ILE A 122 -6.66 3.64 -12.07
C ILE A 122 -7.01 4.05 -13.50
N SER A 123 -8.21 4.61 -13.71
CA SER A 123 -8.71 4.93 -15.05
C SER A 123 -8.03 6.11 -15.70
N LEU A 124 -7.48 7.05 -14.92
CA LEU A 124 -6.70 8.18 -15.43
C LEU A 124 -5.18 7.92 -15.48
N GLY A 125 -4.71 6.88 -14.79
CA GLY A 125 -3.30 6.51 -14.73
C GLY A 125 -2.46 7.37 -13.77
N THR A 126 -1.23 6.93 -13.53
CA THR A 126 -0.30 7.54 -12.56
C THR A 126 0.32 8.86 -13.03
N GLU A 127 0.18 9.20 -14.31
CA GLU A 127 0.69 10.44 -14.93
C GLU A 127 -0.27 11.62 -14.73
N ASN A 128 -1.52 11.36 -14.35
CA ASN A 128 -2.48 12.43 -14.15
C ASN A 128 -2.30 13.08 -12.77
N GLU A 129 -1.42 14.07 -12.70
CA GLU A 129 -1.10 14.80 -11.47
C GLU A 129 -2.33 15.50 -10.87
N ASN A 130 -3.25 16.00 -11.70
CA ASN A 130 -4.48 16.64 -11.24
C ASN A 130 -5.39 15.65 -10.49
N ALA A 131 -5.51 14.41 -10.97
CA ALA A 131 -6.26 13.37 -10.27
C ALA A 131 -5.61 13.02 -8.91
N ALA A 132 -4.28 12.90 -8.89
CA ALA A 132 -3.53 12.64 -7.66
C ALA A 132 -3.67 13.79 -6.65
N ASP A 133 -3.59 15.04 -7.11
CA ASP A 133 -3.77 16.26 -6.31
C ASP A 133 -5.15 16.33 -5.65
N GLN A 134 -6.21 16.20 -6.45
CA GLN A 134 -7.58 16.30 -5.95
C GLN A 134 -7.91 15.18 -4.94
N VAL A 135 -7.45 13.95 -5.18
CA VAL A 135 -7.63 12.85 -4.23
C VAL A 135 -6.81 13.09 -2.96
N MET A 136 -5.57 13.59 -3.08
CA MET A 136 -4.75 13.92 -1.91
C MET A 136 -5.38 15.06 -1.08
N LYS A 137 -6.02 16.04 -1.73
CA LYS A 137 -6.78 17.11 -1.06
C LYS A 137 -7.94 16.58 -0.23
N PHE A 138 -8.71 15.65 -0.78
CA PHE A 138 -9.73 14.93 -0.01
C PHE A 138 -9.15 14.18 1.20
N ILE A 139 -8.04 13.45 1.01
CA ILE A 139 -7.39 12.71 2.10
C ILE A 139 -6.88 13.67 3.19
N VAL A 140 -6.29 14.81 2.81
CA VAL A 140 -5.78 15.79 3.77
C VAL A 140 -6.93 16.49 4.52
N ALA A 141 -8.07 16.72 3.88
CA ALA A 141 -9.25 17.30 4.52
C ALA A 141 -9.73 16.46 5.72
N HIS A 142 -9.73 15.13 5.59
CA HIS A 142 -10.07 14.18 6.66
C HIS A 142 -8.82 13.51 7.27
N GLY A 143 -7.73 14.27 7.38
CA GLY A 143 -6.41 13.76 7.69
C GLY A 143 -6.32 12.99 9.01
N ASP A 144 -7.07 13.39 10.04
CA ASP A 144 -7.05 12.71 11.34
C ASP A 144 -7.62 11.29 11.27
N VAL A 145 -8.68 11.10 10.48
CA VAL A 145 -9.32 9.80 10.25
C VAL A 145 -8.39 8.86 9.51
N PHE A 146 -7.79 9.33 8.42
CA PHE A 146 -6.86 8.53 7.64
C PHE A 146 -5.55 8.27 8.40
N HIS A 147 -5.06 9.24 9.18
CA HIS A 147 -3.92 9.04 10.07
C HIS A 147 -4.23 8.00 11.15
N SER A 148 -5.44 8.01 11.73
CA SER A 148 -5.89 6.99 12.67
C SER A 148 -5.93 5.60 12.03
N THR A 149 -6.46 5.48 10.81
CA THR A 149 -6.50 4.19 10.08
C THR A 149 -5.08 3.70 9.76
N LEU A 150 -4.16 4.58 9.35
CA LEU A 150 -2.75 4.24 9.10
C LEU A 150 -1.95 3.90 10.36
N ARG A 151 -2.37 4.37 11.54
CA ARG A 151 -1.75 3.96 12.81
C ARG A 151 -1.97 2.48 13.09
N GLY A 152 -3.02 1.88 12.52
CA GLY A 152 -3.43 0.52 12.79
C GLY A 152 -3.99 0.33 14.19
N GLN A 153 -4.33 -0.91 14.52
CA GLN A 153 -4.86 -1.31 15.83
C GLN A 153 -3.84 -2.18 16.57
N THR A 154 -4.03 -2.35 17.88
CA THR A 154 -3.23 -3.28 18.69
C THR A 154 -3.46 -4.74 18.28
N VAL A 155 -4.69 -5.05 17.86
CA VAL A 155 -5.09 -6.32 17.26
C VAL A 155 -5.75 -5.98 15.93
N GLU A 156 -5.22 -6.49 14.83
CA GLU A 156 -5.81 -6.26 13.51
C GLU A 156 -6.99 -7.22 13.30
N THR A 157 -8.11 -6.68 12.86
CA THR A 157 -9.31 -7.43 12.48
C THR A 157 -9.37 -7.55 10.97
N CYS A 158 -10.14 -8.52 10.44
CA CYS A 158 -10.38 -8.61 8.99
C CYS A 158 -10.89 -7.29 8.42
N ASP A 159 -11.78 -6.64 9.17
CA ASP A 159 -12.31 -5.34 8.84
C ASP A 159 -11.23 -4.25 8.79
N SER A 160 -10.38 -4.11 9.82
CA SER A 160 -9.33 -3.08 9.83
C SER A 160 -8.33 -3.26 8.69
N LEU A 161 -8.01 -4.51 8.34
CA LEU A 161 -7.14 -4.83 7.21
C LEU A 161 -7.74 -4.45 5.86
N GLU A 162 -9.05 -4.63 5.66
CA GLU A 162 -9.74 -4.19 4.44
C GLU A 162 -9.69 -2.65 4.27
N GLU A 163 -9.96 -1.91 5.35
CA GLU A 163 -9.84 -0.44 5.33
C GLU A 163 -8.41 0.00 4.99
N LEU A 164 -7.42 -0.66 5.61
CA LEU A 164 -6.02 -0.33 5.40
C LEU A 164 -5.53 -0.71 4.01
N SER A 165 -5.96 -1.85 3.45
CA SER A 165 -5.58 -2.28 2.11
C SER A 165 -6.08 -1.28 1.05
N LEU A 166 -7.31 -0.82 1.20
CA LEU A 166 -7.89 0.15 0.29
C LEU A 166 -7.27 1.55 0.43
N LEU A 167 -7.05 2.03 1.66
CA LEU A 167 -6.40 3.31 1.90
C LEU A 167 -4.97 3.35 1.36
N THR A 168 -4.18 2.29 1.61
CA THR A 168 -2.83 2.18 1.05
C THR A 168 -2.83 2.11 -0.47
N ALA A 169 -3.85 1.50 -1.09
CA ALA A 169 -4.00 1.44 -2.54
C ALA A 169 -4.27 2.81 -3.19
N VAL A 170 -5.04 3.66 -2.52
CA VAL A 170 -5.27 5.04 -2.95
C VAL A 170 -3.99 5.86 -2.78
N LEU A 171 -3.36 5.78 -1.61
CA LEU A 171 -2.16 6.55 -1.27
C LEU A 171 -0.96 6.21 -2.16
N CYS A 172 -0.75 4.95 -2.52
CA CYS A 172 0.38 4.55 -3.38
C CYS A 172 0.30 5.13 -4.80
N ARG A 173 -0.93 5.36 -5.30
CA ARG A 173 -1.19 5.97 -6.61
C ARG A 173 -1.22 7.50 -6.56
N ALA A 174 -1.72 8.07 -5.47
CA ALA A 174 -1.70 9.51 -5.25
C ALA A 174 -0.30 10.06 -4.87
N ALA A 175 0.68 9.18 -4.61
CA ALA A 175 2.04 9.54 -4.25
C ALA A 175 2.80 10.34 -5.32
N SER A 176 2.36 10.32 -6.59
CA SER A 176 2.94 11.14 -7.66
C SER A 176 2.88 12.64 -7.37
N PHE A 177 1.88 13.09 -6.59
CA PHE A 177 1.70 14.50 -6.21
C PHE A 177 2.80 15.07 -5.28
N THR A 178 3.71 14.22 -4.80
CA THR A 178 4.71 14.64 -3.79
C THR A 178 5.86 15.48 -4.36
N ALA A 179 5.85 15.76 -5.67
CA ALA A 179 6.70 16.73 -6.34
C ALA A 179 6.08 18.14 -6.24
N VAL A 180 6.52 18.89 -5.24
CA VAL A 180 5.97 20.20 -4.87
C VAL A 180 6.34 21.26 -5.92
N SER A 181 5.31 21.96 -6.40
CA SER A 181 5.44 23.27 -7.06
C SER A 181 6.00 24.28 -6.06
N GLN A 182 6.95 25.11 -6.48
CA GLN A 182 7.69 26.04 -5.62
C GLN A 182 6.88 27.29 -5.21
N SER A 183 5.64 27.12 -4.76
CA SER A 183 4.79 28.22 -4.31
C SER A 183 4.81 28.31 -2.77
N GLU A 184 5.07 29.52 -2.27
CA GLU A 184 5.26 29.83 -0.84
C GLU A 184 3.95 30.30 -0.18
N GLU A 185 2.80 29.74 -0.56
CA GLU A 185 1.54 30.07 0.11
C GLU A 185 1.41 29.30 1.44
N GLU A 186 1.00 30.00 2.51
CA GLU A 186 0.84 29.43 3.86
C GLU A 186 -0.08 28.19 3.88
N ARG A 187 -1.12 28.19 3.04
CA ARG A 187 -2.05 27.07 2.85
C ARG A 187 -1.35 25.85 2.25
N GLU A 188 -0.42 26.07 1.32
CA GLU A 188 0.38 25.02 0.69
C GLU A 188 1.39 24.43 1.69
N LEU A 189 1.95 25.26 2.57
CA LEU A 189 2.82 24.78 3.65
C LEU A 189 2.07 23.86 4.65
N MET A 190 0.88 24.26 5.10
CA MET A 190 0.06 23.42 5.98
C MET A 190 -0.31 22.10 5.31
N PHE A 191 -0.73 22.17 4.04
CA PHE A 191 -1.03 21.00 3.23
C PHE A 191 0.15 20.03 3.15
N ARG A 192 1.34 20.52 2.79
CA ARG A 192 2.58 19.74 2.76
C ARG A 192 2.92 19.12 4.11
N GLY A 193 2.67 19.86 5.20
CA GLY A 193 2.81 19.36 6.56
C GLY A 193 1.96 18.12 6.81
N GLN A 194 0.69 18.15 6.45
CA GLN A 194 -0.23 17.00 6.60
C GLN A 194 0.16 15.83 5.70
N VAL A 195 0.51 16.09 4.44
CA VAL A 195 1.04 15.06 3.54
C VAL A 195 2.27 14.40 4.17
N SER A 196 3.22 15.16 4.72
CA SER A 196 4.42 14.60 5.37
C SER A 196 4.08 13.69 6.56
N ARG A 197 3.01 14.00 7.32
CA ARG A 197 2.53 13.17 8.43
C ARG A 197 1.99 11.84 7.90
N ILE A 198 1.18 11.87 6.84
CA ILE A 198 0.67 10.67 6.17
C ILE A 198 1.82 9.83 5.63
N GLN A 199 2.79 10.43 4.94
CA GLN A 199 3.97 9.74 4.41
C GLN A 199 4.79 9.07 5.52
N ARG A 200 5.02 9.76 6.64
CA ARG A 200 5.74 9.18 7.78
C ARG A 200 5.01 7.97 8.35
N ARG A 201 3.67 8.00 8.39
CA ARG A 201 2.87 6.85 8.84
C ARG A 201 2.90 5.70 7.84
N LEU A 202 2.77 5.96 6.54
CA LEU A 202 3.03 4.95 5.51
C LEU A 202 4.43 4.33 5.67
N GLY A 203 5.43 5.16 5.98
CA GLY A 203 6.80 4.71 6.30
C GLY A 203 6.84 3.75 7.49
N SER A 204 6.10 4.00 8.57
CA SER A 204 6.03 3.07 9.70
C SER A 204 5.35 1.74 9.37
N LEU A 205 4.50 1.68 8.34
CA LEU A 205 3.89 0.44 7.88
C LEU A 205 4.86 -0.45 7.11
N ILE A 206 5.97 0.11 6.59
CA ILE A 206 6.99 -0.62 5.83
C ILE A 206 7.51 -1.82 6.66
N SER A 207 7.99 -1.57 7.87
CA SER A 207 8.51 -2.62 8.74
C SER A 207 7.44 -3.60 9.24
N LYS A 208 6.16 -3.19 9.27
CA LYS A 208 5.05 -4.01 9.78
C LYS A 208 4.48 -4.96 8.72
N TYR A 209 4.38 -4.55 7.46
CA TYR A 209 3.62 -5.29 6.43
C TYR A 209 4.45 -5.82 5.26
N LEU A 210 5.73 -5.47 5.11
CA LEU A 210 6.56 -6.05 4.02
C LEU A 210 6.88 -7.54 4.23
N LEU A 211 6.96 -7.99 5.49
CA LEU A 211 7.24 -9.39 5.85
C LEU A 211 5.92 -10.17 6.01
N VAL A 212 5.31 -10.51 4.88
CA VAL A 212 4.00 -11.19 4.85
C VAL A 212 4.00 -12.55 5.56
N ASP A 213 5.14 -13.24 5.61
CA ASP A 213 5.28 -14.53 6.30
C ASP A 213 4.96 -14.48 7.80
N ASP A 214 5.31 -13.38 8.46
CA ASP A 214 5.06 -13.24 9.89
C ASP A 214 3.57 -13.13 10.17
N TRP A 215 2.83 -12.45 9.28
CA TRP A 215 1.37 -12.43 9.31
C TRP A 215 0.75 -13.80 9.07
N MET A 216 1.26 -14.56 8.11
CA MET A 216 0.74 -15.92 7.84
C MET A 216 0.93 -16.85 9.05
N LYS A 217 2.08 -16.78 9.72
CA LYS A 217 2.32 -17.54 10.96
C LYS A 217 1.40 -17.11 12.09
N MET A 218 1.18 -15.79 12.25
CA MET A 218 0.25 -15.28 13.25
C MET A 218 -1.17 -15.78 13.01
N PHE A 219 -1.66 -15.72 11.77
CA PHE A 219 -3.00 -16.21 11.43
C PHE A 219 -3.13 -17.73 11.59
N GLY A 220 -2.05 -18.49 11.34
CA GLY A 220 -2.01 -19.93 11.55
C GLY A 220 -1.97 -20.34 13.03
N ALA A 221 -1.40 -19.51 13.89
CA ALA A 221 -1.36 -19.75 15.34
C ALA A 221 -2.68 -19.38 16.06
N GLN A 222 -3.57 -18.63 15.40
CA GLN A 222 -4.82 -18.20 15.99
C GLN A 222 -5.95 -19.19 15.67
N GLU A 223 -6.24 -20.08 16.62
CA GLU A 223 -7.27 -21.13 16.50
C GLU A 223 -8.70 -20.59 16.36
N SER A 224 -8.97 -19.37 16.81
CA SER A 224 -10.31 -18.76 16.77
C SER A 224 -10.72 -18.20 15.41
N LEU A 225 -9.80 -18.10 14.45
CA LEU A 225 -10.10 -17.55 13.12
C LEU A 225 -10.73 -18.62 12.23
N ASP A 226 -11.90 -18.30 11.69
CA ASP A 226 -12.51 -19.08 10.62
C ASP A 226 -11.62 -19.08 9.36
N GLU A 227 -11.70 -20.16 8.57
CA GLU A 227 -10.91 -20.32 7.34
C GLU A 227 -11.26 -19.25 6.30
N SER A 228 -12.54 -18.87 6.19
CA SER A 228 -12.99 -17.81 5.29
C SER A 228 -12.39 -16.46 5.67
N GLU A 229 -12.38 -16.15 6.97
CA GLU A 229 -11.80 -14.91 7.49
C GLU A 229 -10.28 -14.90 7.28
N ARG A 230 -9.60 -16.01 7.59
CA ARG A 230 -8.16 -16.19 7.35
C ARG A 230 -7.79 -15.98 5.88
N CYS A 231 -8.59 -16.51 4.95
CA CYS A 231 -8.40 -16.31 3.52
C CYS A 231 -8.51 -14.82 3.13
N ARG A 232 -9.51 -14.10 3.63
CA ARG A 232 -9.69 -12.66 3.37
C ARG A 232 -8.54 -11.83 3.95
N MET A 233 -8.18 -12.06 5.21
CA MET A 233 -7.05 -11.39 5.86
C MET A 233 -5.74 -11.62 5.11
N THR A 234 -5.54 -12.83 4.60
CA THR A 234 -4.37 -13.16 3.77
C THR A 234 -4.29 -12.29 2.52
N VAL A 235 -5.41 -12.12 1.79
CA VAL A 235 -5.46 -11.25 0.62
C VAL A 235 -5.16 -9.80 1.01
N TYR A 236 -5.82 -9.27 2.05
CA TYR A 236 -5.62 -7.88 2.48
C TYR A 236 -4.18 -7.59 2.89
N VAL A 237 -3.49 -8.50 3.58
CA VAL A 237 -2.07 -8.31 3.92
C VAL A 237 -1.19 -8.28 2.67
N HIS A 238 -1.44 -9.13 1.69
CA HIS A 238 -0.71 -9.09 0.41
C HIS A 238 -0.99 -7.79 -0.36
N GLU A 239 -2.23 -7.30 -0.34
CA GLU A 239 -2.59 -6.01 -0.93
C GLU A 239 -1.85 -4.86 -0.26
N ILE A 240 -1.86 -4.80 1.08
CA ILE A 240 -1.13 -3.78 1.85
C ILE A 240 0.36 -3.81 1.50
N ALA A 241 0.98 -4.99 1.51
CA ALA A 241 2.39 -5.15 1.16
C ALA A 241 2.69 -4.66 -0.26
N ALA A 242 1.87 -5.04 -1.24
CA ALA A 242 2.00 -4.62 -2.63
C ALA A 242 1.82 -3.10 -2.79
N ASN A 243 0.87 -2.51 -2.08
CA ASN A 243 0.62 -1.07 -2.10
C ASN A 243 1.78 -0.29 -1.49
N ILE A 244 2.33 -0.75 -0.35
CA ILE A 244 3.49 -0.10 0.28
C ILE A 244 4.74 -0.22 -0.60
N SER A 245 5.00 -1.38 -1.19
CA SER A 245 6.11 -1.56 -2.14
C SER A 245 5.94 -0.65 -3.37
N THR A 246 4.72 -0.52 -3.88
CA THR A 246 4.39 0.40 -4.99
C THR A 246 4.61 1.86 -4.59
N TYR A 247 4.18 2.25 -3.39
CA TYR A 247 4.41 3.58 -2.85
C TYR A 247 5.91 3.90 -2.78
N CYS A 248 6.71 3.00 -2.20
CA CYS A 248 8.17 3.16 -2.11
C CYS A 248 8.80 3.28 -3.50
N ARG A 249 8.39 2.43 -4.44
CA ARG A 249 8.84 2.46 -5.84
C ARG A 249 8.51 3.79 -6.52
N ASN A 250 7.31 4.33 -6.32
CA ASN A 250 6.90 5.61 -6.90
C ASN A 250 7.69 6.78 -6.30
N VAL A 251 7.93 6.77 -4.98
CA VAL A 251 8.74 7.80 -4.31
C VAL A 251 10.19 7.79 -4.81
N VAL A 252 10.77 6.61 -5.06
CA VAL A 252 12.12 6.46 -5.62
C VAL A 252 12.15 6.88 -7.09
N ALA A 253 11.16 6.47 -7.89
CA ALA A 253 11.08 6.79 -9.31
C ALA A 253 10.91 8.30 -9.58
N ASN A 254 10.14 8.99 -8.73
CA ASN A 254 9.84 10.42 -8.87
C ASN A 254 10.89 11.32 -8.19
N SER A 255 12.01 10.76 -7.72
CA SER A 255 12.91 11.47 -6.81
C SER A 255 13.70 12.62 -7.45
N THR A 256 13.99 12.59 -8.75
CA THR A 256 14.35 13.72 -9.64
C THR A 256 14.55 13.18 -11.06
N HIS A 257 14.62 14.04 -12.08
CA HIS A 257 15.05 13.64 -13.44
C HIS A 257 16.56 13.32 -13.56
N ASP A 258 17.36 13.58 -12.51
CA ASP A 258 18.79 13.26 -12.49
C ASP A 258 19.02 11.76 -12.16
N PRO A 259 19.62 10.96 -13.06
CA PRO A 259 19.86 9.54 -12.81
C PRO A 259 20.83 9.28 -11.66
N SER A 260 21.68 10.26 -11.31
CA SER A 260 22.66 10.17 -10.21
C SER A 260 22.05 10.36 -8.83
N TYR A 261 20.81 10.86 -8.76
CA TYR A 261 20.10 11.07 -7.51
C TYR A 261 19.09 9.95 -7.26
N CYS A 262 18.98 9.56 -5.99
CA CYS A 262 18.00 8.60 -5.51
C CYS A 262 17.48 9.11 -4.16
N ARG A 263 16.15 9.22 -4.01
CA ARG A 263 15.56 9.45 -2.68
C ARG A 263 15.73 8.18 -1.86
N VAL A 264 16.71 8.22 -0.97
CA VAL A 264 17.02 7.10 -0.06
C VAL A 264 15.85 6.85 0.89
N LEU A 265 15.26 5.66 0.81
CA LEU A 265 14.24 5.17 1.74
C LEU A 265 14.77 4.05 2.64
N PHE A 266 15.77 3.30 2.15
CA PHE A 266 16.36 2.15 2.85
C PHE A 266 17.85 2.36 3.06
N GLY A 267 18.35 2.18 4.28
CA GLY A 267 19.78 2.31 4.60
C GLY A 267 20.65 1.22 3.95
N PRO A 268 21.96 1.45 3.78
CA PRO A 268 22.87 0.61 2.99
C PRO A 268 23.27 -0.72 3.65
N SER A 269 22.54 -1.23 4.65
CA SER A 269 22.88 -2.51 5.32
C SER A 269 22.15 -3.70 4.70
N LEU A 270 22.89 -4.80 4.51
CA LEU A 270 22.40 -6.13 4.13
C LEU A 270 22.64 -7.20 5.21
N SER A 271 23.05 -6.81 6.42
CA SER A 271 23.45 -7.75 7.48
C SER A 271 22.36 -8.74 7.87
N GLU A 272 21.11 -8.29 7.98
CA GLU A 272 19.98 -9.15 8.37
C GLU A 272 19.63 -10.17 7.28
N ALA A 273 19.98 -9.89 6.02
CA ALA A 273 19.71 -10.80 4.91
C ALA A 273 20.77 -11.91 4.75
N LEU A 274 21.90 -11.79 5.46
CA LEU A 274 22.97 -12.79 5.56
C LEU A 274 22.69 -13.86 6.60
N ASP A 275 22.00 -13.50 7.67
CA ASP A 275 21.61 -14.45 8.71
C ASP A 275 20.58 -15.42 8.13
N GLN A 276 21.09 -16.49 7.50
CA GLN A 276 20.31 -17.61 6.94
C GLN A 276 19.61 -18.45 8.02
N GLY A 277 19.82 -18.15 9.30
CA GLY A 277 19.21 -18.85 10.42
C GLY A 277 17.77 -18.40 10.62
N ASP A 278 16.84 -19.36 10.55
CA ASP A 278 15.43 -19.28 10.97
C ASP A 278 15.02 -17.91 11.51
N PHE A 279 14.64 -17.02 10.58
CA PHE A 279 13.99 -15.72 10.87
C PHE A 279 12.73 -15.89 11.76
N THR A 280 12.31 -17.14 11.98
CA THR A 280 11.17 -17.61 12.73
C THR A 280 11.40 -17.71 14.24
N SER A 281 12.65 -17.71 14.72
CA SER A 281 12.94 -18.27 16.05
C SER A 281 13.30 -17.25 17.14
N LYS A 282 14.12 -16.20 16.91
CA LYS A 282 14.75 -15.50 18.05
C LYS A 282 14.96 -13.98 18.01
N SER A 283 14.57 -13.24 16.97
CA SER A 283 14.68 -11.77 17.02
C SER A 283 13.38 -11.08 16.62
N THR A 284 12.47 -11.00 17.60
CA THR A 284 11.60 -9.85 17.85
C THR A 284 10.82 -9.25 16.67
N SER A 285 9.86 -10.04 16.15
CA SER A 285 8.70 -9.50 15.42
C SER A 285 7.98 -8.38 16.18
N ARG A 286 8.04 -8.38 17.52
CA ARG A 286 7.54 -7.29 18.38
C ARG A 286 8.41 -6.03 18.42
N ASP A 287 9.72 -6.12 18.20
CA ASP A 287 10.60 -4.94 18.31
C ASP A 287 10.69 -4.15 17.01
N TYR A 288 10.46 -4.78 15.85
CA TYR A 288 10.29 -4.06 14.59
C TYR A 288 9.00 -3.23 14.55
N TRP A 289 7.94 -3.67 15.25
CA TRP A 289 6.69 -2.92 15.37
C TRP A 289 6.74 -1.82 16.43
N SER A 290 7.59 -1.98 17.46
CA SER A 290 7.74 -1.03 18.57
C SER A 290 8.85 -0.01 18.36
N SER A 291 9.78 -0.27 17.43
CA SER A 291 10.85 0.65 17.07
C SER A 291 10.29 1.84 16.29
N SER A 292 9.80 2.83 17.05
CA SER A 292 9.90 4.25 16.72
C SER A 292 11.39 4.63 16.62
N SER A 293 12.13 4.04 15.70
CA SER A 293 13.49 4.50 15.42
C SER A 293 13.39 5.55 14.32
N LEU A 294 14.08 6.67 14.55
CA LEU A 294 14.23 7.76 13.59
C LEU A 294 15.04 7.30 12.34
N ALA A 295 15.51 6.05 12.31
CA ALA A 295 16.37 5.50 11.29
C ALA A 295 15.54 4.81 10.20
N PRO A 296 15.91 4.99 8.92
CA PRO A 296 15.27 4.29 7.81
C PRO A 296 15.47 2.76 7.93
N PRO A 297 14.51 1.94 7.48
CA PRO A 297 14.67 0.49 7.41
C PRO A 297 15.90 0.10 6.56
N SER A 298 16.51 -1.06 6.83
CA SER A 298 17.68 -1.52 6.08
C SER A 298 17.28 -2.05 4.70
N LEU A 299 18.21 -2.03 3.73
CA LEU A 299 18.01 -2.65 2.42
C LEU A 299 17.78 -4.16 2.53
N SER A 300 18.25 -4.80 3.62
CA SER A 300 17.97 -6.20 3.96
C SER A 300 16.49 -6.54 3.89
N LEU A 301 15.61 -5.65 4.38
CA LEU A 301 14.16 -5.86 4.40
C LEU A 301 13.60 -6.14 3.00
N MET A 302 14.06 -5.39 2.00
CA MET A 302 13.65 -5.56 0.60
C MET A 302 14.20 -6.86 0.01
N VAL A 303 15.44 -7.23 0.35
CA VAL A 303 16.03 -8.48 -0.16
C VAL A 303 15.37 -9.72 0.46
N ILE A 304 15.06 -9.67 1.76
CA ILE A 304 14.27 -10.71 2.43
C ILE A 304 12.90 -10.85 1.76
N GLN A 305 12.23 -9.72 1.48
CA GLN A 305 10.95 -9.73 0.77
C GLN A 305 11.06 -10.37 -0.64
N ILE A 306 12.14 -10.11 -1.40
CA ILE A 306 12.40 -10.76 -2.69
C ILE A 306 12.56 -12.28 -2.52
N LYS A 307 13.33 -12.74 -1.52
CA LYS A 307 13.53 -14.17 -1.24
C LYS A 307 12.22 -14.86 -0.87
N GLN A 308 11.41 -14.26 0.00
CA GLN A 308 10.11 -14.79 0.42
C GLN A 308 9.08 -14.78 -0.73
N ALA A 309 8.91 -13.65 -1.42
CA ALA A 309 7.95 -13.52 -2.51
C ALA A 309 8.28 -14.46 -3.67
N SER A 310 9.56 -14.66 -4.00
CA SER A 310 9.98 -15.61 -5.04
C SER A 310 9.70 -17.07 -4.67
N ALA A 311 9.80 -17.44 -3.38
CA ALA A 311 9.44 -18.79 -2.92
C ALA A 311 7.94 -19.02 -3.07
N LYS A 312 7.15 -18.14 -2.44
CA LYS A 312 5.69 -18.22 -2.47
C LYS A 312 5.12 -18.17 -3.87
N LEU A 313 5.72 -17.39 -4.77
CA LEU A 313 5.21 -17.28 -6.13
C LEU A 313 5.33 -18.61 -6.88
N LEU A 314 6.41 -19.38 -6.66
CA LEU A 314 6.55 -20.70 -7.26
C LEU A 314 5.52 -21.68 -6.69
N ASP A 315 5.39 -21.74 -5.36
CA ASP A 315 4.40 -22.57 -4.68
C ASP A 315 2.98 -22.22 -5.17
N ALA A 316 2.69 -20.91 -5.25
CA ALA A 316 1.39 -20.42 -5.67
C ALA A 316 1.06 -20.73 -7.13
N LEU A 317 2.07 -20.69 -8.02
CA LEU A 317 1.93 -21.06 -9.43
C LEU A 317 1.65 -22.56 -9.58
N ASP A 318 2.27 -23.41 -8.78
CA ASP A 318 2.05 -24.85 -8.81
C ASP A 318 0.68 -25.21 -8.24
N ASP A 319 0.28 -24.59 -7.13
CA ASP A 319 -1.09 -24.71 -6.60
C ASP A 319 -2.14 -24.27 -7.61
N HIS A 320 -1.91 -23.16 -8.32
CA HIS A 320 -2.81 -22.70 -9.37
C HIS A 320 -2.91 -23.73 -10.52
N LYS A 321 -1.80 -24.33 -10.94
CA LYS A 321 -1.84 -25.39 -11.98
C LYS A 321 -2.66 -26.59 -11.49
N GLN A 322 -2.47 -27.01 -10.24
CA GLN A 322 -3.22 -28.12 -9.66
C GLN A 322 -4.72 -27.81 -9.57
N LEU A 323 -5.09 -26.62 -9.11
CA LEU A 323 -6.49 -26.18 -9.04
C LEU A 323 -7.12 -26.10 -10.43
N GLN A 324 -6.39 -25.60 -11.42
CA GLN A 324 -6.85 -25.55 -12.81
C GLN A 324 -7.11 -26.96 -13.35
N THR A 325 -6.18 -27.91 -13.17
CA THR A 325 -6.38 -29.29 -13.61
C THR A 325 -7.55 -29.97 -12.91
N ARG A 326 -7.75 -29.69 -11.61
CA ARG A 326 -8.94 -30.17 -10.88
C ARG A 326 -10.22 -29.59 -11.47
N LEU A 327 -10.26 -28.30 -11.76
CA LEU A 327 -11.42 -27.66 -12.38
C LEU A 327 -11.75 -28.26 -13.74
N ASP A 328 -10.73 -28.48 -14.57
CA ASP A 328 -10.87 -29.07 -15.91
C ASP A 328 -11.44 -30.51 -15.81
N SER A 329 -10.95 -31.32 -14.86
CA SER A 329 -11.47 -32.67 -14.62
C SER A 329 -12.92 -32.70 -14.16
N LEU A 330 -13.36 -31.69 -13.37
CA LEU A 330 -14.74 -31.58 -12.91
C LEU A 330 -15.68 -31.12 -14.02
N SER A 331 -15.22 -30.32 -14.99
CA SER A 331 -16.00 -30.00 -16.19
C SER A 331 -16.29 -31.24 -17.03
N ASP A 332 -15.28 -32.09 -17.25
CA ASP A 332 -15.41 -33.28 -18.09
C ASP A 332 -16.40 -34.30 -17.50
N CYS A 333 -16.43 -34.46 -16.17
CA CYS A 333 -17.37 -35.36 -15.49
C CYS A 333 -18.83 -34.87 -15.51
N SER A 334 -19.06 -33.56 -15.46
CA SER A 334 -20.42 -32.99 -15.46
C SER A 334 -21.14 -33.18 -16.80
N GLU A 335 -20.41 -33.19 -17.91
CA GLU A 335 -20.99 -33.49 -19.24
C GLU A 335 -21.38 -34.97 -19.38
N ALA A 336 -20.67 -35.88 -18.70
CA ALA A 336 -20.93 -37.32 -18.74
C ALA A 336 -22.09 -37.79 -17.82
N VAL A 337 -22.45 -37.02 -16.78
CA VAL A 337 -23.38 -37.43 -15.69
C VAL A 337 -24.77 -36.78 -15.80
N ARG A 338 -25.08 -36.11 -16.92
CA ARG A 338 -26.37 -35.41 -17.18
C ARG A 338 -27.66 -36.28 -17.18
N GLY A 339 -27.63 -37.49 -16.64
CA GLY A 339 -28.70 -38.47 -16.65
C GLY A 339 -29.42 -38.73 -15.31
N GLU A 340 -28.89 -38.38 -14.13
CA GLU A 340 -29.50 -38.83 -12.86
C GLU A 340 -29.57 -37.72 -11.78
N THR A 341 -30.80 -37.40 -11.38
CA THR A 341 -31.17 -36.27 -10.53
C THR A 341 -30.77 -36.48 -9.06
N GLY A 342 -29.87 -35.63 -8.56
CA GLY A 342 -29.53 -35.52 -7.12
C GLY A 342 -28.06 -35.18 -6.84
N SER A 343 -27.15 -35.58 -7.73
CA SER A 343 -25.69 -35.34 -7.60
C SER A 343 -25.23 -33.95 -8.07
N ASP A 344 -26.07 -33.27 -8.86
CA ASP A 344 -25.69 -32.02 -9.53
C ASP A 344 -25.44 -30.85 -8.56
N ALA A 345 -26.19 -30.74 -7.45
CA ALA A 345 -26.05 -29.61 -6.52
C ALA A 345 -24.70 -29.61 -5.79
N VAL A 346 -24.25 -30.78 -5.32
CA VAL A 346 -22.94 -30.94 -4.65
C VAL A 346 -21.78 -30.78 -5.63
N ALA A 347 -21.94 -31.26 -6.88
CA ALA A 347 -20.97 -31.04 -7.95
C ALA A 347 -20.86 -29.55 -8.35
N ILE A 348 -21.97 -28.81 -8.34
CA ILE A 348 -21.98 -27.37 -8.60
C ILE A 348 -21.31 -26.60 -7.46
N GLU A 349 -21.61 -26.92 -6.20
CA GLU A 349 -21.02 -26.27 -5.02
C GLU A 349 -19.50 -26.45 -4.95
N THR A 350 -19.04 -27.69 -5.14
CA THR A 350 -17.59 -28.00 -5.19
C THR A 350 -16.89 -27.31 -6.37
N LYS A 351 -17.53 -27.23 -7.53
CA LYS A 351 -17.00 -26.49 -8.69
C LYS A 351 -16.89 -25.00 -8.41
N GLN A 352 -17.88 -24.41 -7.73
CA GLN A 352 -17.84 -23.00 -7.36
C GLN A 352 -16.73 -22.72 -6.35
N GLU A 353 -16.57 -23.59 -5.34
CA GLU A 353 -15.48 -23.47 -4.36
C GLU A 353 -14.09 -23.50 -5.02
N VAL A 354 -13.88 -24.42 -5.97
CA VAL A 354 -12.62 -24.51 -6.72
C VAL A 354 -12.39 -23.24 -7.55
N ARG A 355 -13.43 -22.66 -8.16
CA ARG A 355 -13.32 -21.39 -8.90
C ARG A 355 -12.97 -20.23 -7.98
N ASP A 356 -13.63 -20.10 -6.84
CA ASP A 356 -13.36 -19.03 -5.88
C ASP A 356 -11.93 -19.12 -5.33
N ARG A 357 -11.44 -20.35 -5.09
CA ARG A 357 -10.03 -20.60 -4.73
C ARG A 357 -9.06 -20.22 -5.85
N LEU A 358 -9.40 -20.53 -7.11
CA LEU A 358 -8.58 -20.20 -8.27
C LEU A 358 -8.49 -18.68 -8.49
N GLU A 359 -9.60 -17.95 -8.34
CA GLU A 359 -9.65 -16.49 -8.42
C GLU A 359 -8.81 -15.83 -7.32
N ARG A 360 -8.91 -16.34 -6.09
CA ARG A 360 -8.07 -15.90 -4.96
C ARG A 360 -6.60 -16.14 -5.25
N GLN A 361 -6.26 -17.34 -5.73
CA GLN A 361 -4.88 -17.71 -6.07
C GLN A 361 -4.32 -16.82 -7.18
N THR A 362 -5.12 -16.54 -8.21
CA THR A 362 -4.77 -15.62 -9.28
C THR A 362 -4.47 -14.22 -8.74
N SER A 363 -5.29 -13.74 -7.81
CA SER A 363 -5.09 -12.44 -7.16
C SER A 363 -3.79 -12.39 -6.36
N ILE A 364 -3.51 -13.41 -5.55
CA ILE A 364 -2.27 -13.53 -4.77
C ILE A 364 -1.05 -13.58 -5.70
N ILE A 365 -1.09 -14.33 -6.79
CA ILE A 365 -0.02 -14.39 -7.79
C ILE A 365 0.26 -12.99 -8.36
N GLN A 366 -0.78 -12.23 -8.72
CA GLN A 366 -0.62 -10.86 -9.23
C GLN A 366 0.02 -9.93 -8.20
N LEU A 367 -0.41 -10.02 -6.93
CA LEU A 367 0.15 -9.23 -5.84
C LEU A 367 1.62 -9.59 -5.57
N LEU A 368 1.97 -10.88 -5.56
CA LEU A 368 3.34 -11.35 -5.39
C LEU A 368 4.26 -10.89 -6.52
N CYS A 369 3.79 -10.93 -7.78
CA CYS A 369 4.54 -10.38 -8.91
C CYS A 369 4.79 -8.87 -8.74
N LEU A 370 3.76 -8.11 -8.34
CA LEU A 370 3.88 -6.67 -8.12
C LEU A 370 4.85 -6.35 -6.97
N ILE A 371 4.78 -7.10 -5.86
CA ILE A 371 5.74 -6.99 -4.75
C ILE A 371 7.16 -7.25 -5.28
N LEU A 372 7.36 -8.36 -5.99
CA LEU A 372 8.66 -8.78 -6.48
C LEU A 372 9.28 -7.75 -7.43
N GLU A 373 8.51 -7.25 -8.40
CA GLU A 373 8.97 -6.22 -9.35
C GLU A 373 9.34 -4.91 -8.65
N ASN A 374 8.49 -4.43 -7.73
CA ASN A 374 8.75 -3.21 -6.99
C ASN A 374 9.98 -3.33 -6.10
N SER A 375 10.12 -4.43 -5.35
CA SER A 375 11.26 -4.65 -4.46
C SER A 375 12.56 -4.79 -5.26
N LEU A 376 12.56 -5.49 -6.40
CA LEU A 376 13.71 -5.56 -7.30
C LEU A 376 14.13 -4.18 -7.83
N TYR A 377 13.16 -3.34 -8.22
CA TYR A 377 13.43 -1.97 -8.67
C TYR A 377 14.06 -1.12 -7.57
N ILE A 378 13.49 -1.20 -6.35
CA ILE A 378 13.98 -0.45 -5.18
C ILE A 378 15.41 -0.87 -4.86
N VAL A 379 15.69 -2.18 -4.77
CA VAL A 379 17.03 -2.70 -4.50
C VAL A 379 18.01 -2.26 -5.58
N TRP A 380 17.64 -2.39 -6.85
CA TRP A 380 18.49 -1.95 -7.95
C TRP A 380 18.83 -0.46 -7.87
N ARG A 381 17.83 0.42 -7.68
CA ARG A 381 18.07 1.87 -7.59
C ARG A 381 18.88 2.29 -6.36
N HIS A 382 18.68 1.64 -5.22
CA HIS A 382 19.47 1.93 -4.02
C HIS A 382 20.91 1.46 -4.16
N LEU A 383 21.14 0.24 -4.67
CA LEU A 383 22.50 -0.26 -4.91
C LEU A 383 23.22 0.56 -5.99
N ASP A 384 22.53 0.95 -7.06
CA ASP A 384 23.08 1.85 -8.09
C ASP A 384 23.53 3.17 -7.47
N PHE A 385 22.68 3.79 -6.65
CA PHE A 385 23.06 5.00 -5.92
C PHE A 385 24.25 4.77 -4.97
N TYR A 386 24.21 3.76 -4.12
CA TYR A 386 25.25 3.51 -3.12
C TYR A 386 26.60 3.18 -3.74
N LEU A 387 26.63 2.33 -4.77
CA LEU A 387 27.88 1.86 -5.36
C LEU A 387 28.49 2.83 -6.38
N THR A 388 27.68 3.72 -6.99
CA THR A 388 28.17 4.60 -8.08
C THR A 388 28.21 6.08 -7.73
N ASN A 389 27.23 6.58 -6.96
CA ASN A 389 27.00 8.02 -6.80
C ASN A 389 27.12 8.51 -5.34
N CYS A 390 27.13 7.60 -4.36
CA CYS A 390 27.19 7.97 -2.96
C CYS A 390 28.59 8.47 -2.58
N ILE A 391 28.65 9.69 -2.04
CA ILE A 391 29.88 10.28 -1.52
C ILE A 391 29.90 10.01 0.01
N PRO A 392 30.83 9.18 0.52
CA PRO A 392 30.91 8.85 1.93
C PRO A 392 31.27 10.08 2.77
N GLU A 393 30.71 10.21 3.97
CA GLU A 393 31.14 11.22 4.92
C GLU A 393 32.39 10.74 5.69
N ASN A 394 33.49 11.51 5.64
CA ASN A 394 34.69 11.21 6.43
C ASN A 394 34.42 11.43 7.93
N ARG A 395 34.89 10.50 8.78
CA ARG A 395 34.76 10.53 10.25
C ARG A 395 35.24 11.84 10.88
N ASP A 396 36.20 12.53 10.27
CA ASP A 396 36.75 13.78 10.82
C ASP A 396 35.79 14.97 10.67
N THR A 397 34.90 14.95 9.68
CA THR A 397 33.86 15.97 9.47
C THR A 397 32.62 15.78 10.35
N SER A 398 32.37 14.55 10.85
CA SER A 398 31.18 14.26 11.67
C SER A 398 31.30 14.78 13.10
N LEU A 399 32.50 14.76 13.69
CA LEU A 399 32.76 15.31 15.02
C LEU A 399 32.61 16.84 15.09
N PHE A 400 33.04 17.56 14.04
CA PHE A 400 32.85 19.01 13.95
C PHE A 400 31.37 19.39 13.74
N ARG A 401 30.59 18.58 13.01
CA ARG A 401 29.16 18.84 12.77
C ARG A 401 28.28 18.47 13.98
N ALA A 402 28.64 17.43 14.74
CA ALA A 402 27.93 17.03 15.97
C ALA A 402 27.97 18.13 17.05
N HIS A 403 29.06 18.90 17.14
CA HIS A 403 29.13 20.05 18.05
C HIS A 403 28.29 21.25 17.57
N HIS A 404 28.15 21.47 16.27
CA HIS A 404 27.27 22.51 15.74
C HIS A 404 25.77 22.12 15.75
N SER A 405 25.43 20.83 15.66
CA SER A 405 24.05 20.37 15.76
C SER A 405 23.51 20.41 17.19
N SER A 406 24.36 20.19 18.22
CA SER A 406 23.97 20.29 19.63
C SER A 406 23.62 21.73 20.06
N VAL A 407 24.36 22.73 19.56
CA VAL A 407 24.13 24.15 19.92
C VAL A 407 22.98 24.76 19.11
N SER A 408 22.73 24.31 17.88
CA SER A 408 21.56 24.76 17.09
C SER A 408 20.26 24.07 17.50
N SER A 409 20.30 22.82 17.99
CA SER A 409 19.11 22.08 18.44
C SER A 409 18.43 22.68 19.66
N MET A 410 19.13 23.44 20.52
CA MET A 410 18.51 24.13 21.66
C MET A 410 17.79 25.43 21.29
N ARG A 411 18.07 26.04 20.12
CA ARG A 411 17.41 27.28 19.69
C ARG A 411 16.25 27.08 18.70
N HIS A 412 16.09 25.88 18.16
CA HIS A 412 15.13 25.57 17.06
C HIS A 412 14.02 24.55 17.45
N LEU A 413 13.49 24.64 18.68
CA LEU A 413 12.36 23.79 19.09
C LEU A 413 11.00 24.24 18.53
N THR A 414 10.94 25.36 17.80
CA THR A 414 9.69 25.93 17.24
C THR A 414 9.64 26.04 15.72
N GLU A 415 10.75 25.79 15.00
CA GLU A 415 10.79 25.94 13.54
C GLU A 415 11.57 24.78 12.92
N LYS A 416 10.86 23.72 12.53
CA LYS A 416 11.39 22.65 11.69
C LYS A 416 10.56 22.57 10.40
N SER A 417 10.56 23.69 9.68
CA SER A 417 10.29 23.74 8.25
C SER A 417 11.59 24.13 7.54
N LEU A 418 11.76 23.60 6.35
CA LEU A 418 12.98 23.62 5.55
C LEU A 418 13.36 25.07 5.16
N ASN A 419 14.25 25.72 5.92
CA ASN A 419 14.94 26.91 5.43
C ASN A 419 16.07 26.48 4.50
N VAL A 420 15.83 26.59 3.20
CA VAL A 420 16.85 26.60 2.15
C VAL A 420 17.08 28.06 1.77
N SER A 421 17.99 28.73 2.48
CA SER A 421 18.51 30.03 2.02
C SER A 421 19.69 29.80 1.07
N SER A 422 19.41 30.08 -0.20
CA SER A 422 20.29 30.41 -1.33
C SER A 422 21.81 30.55 -1.10
N THR A 423 22.58 29.70 -1.79
CA THR A 423 23.64 30.10 -2.74
C THR A 423 23.83 28.98 -3.76
N GLU A 424 24.03 29.34 -5.02
CA GLU A 424 24.20 28.44 -6.17
C GLU A 424 25.22 27.32 -5.89
N GLN A 425 24.76 26.06 -5.74
CA GLN A 425 25.43 24.78 -6.09
C GLN A 425 24.91 23.55 -5.34
N ASP A 426 24.06 23.68 -4.31
CA ASP A 426 23.61 22.49 -3.57
C ASP A 426 22.33 21.88 -4.16
N LYS A 427 22.49 20.76 -4.89
CA LYS A 427 21.40 19.80 -5.16
C LYS A 427 20.70 19.49 -3.82
N PRO A 428 19.38 19.30 -3.77
CA PRO A 428 18.68 18.93 -2.54
C PRO A 428 19.22 17.57 -2.08
N LYS A 429 20.18 17.58 -1.15
CA LYS A 429 20.72 16.38 -0.53
C LYS A 429 19.59 15.77 0.28
N SER A 430 19.25 14.52 -0.04
CA SER A 430 18.41 13.71 0.86
C SER A 430 19.02 13.78 2.26
N ILE A 431 18.24 14.14 3.27
CA ILE A 431 18.69 14.22 4.67
C ILE A 431 19.29 12.87 5.14
N ILE A 432 19.04 11.78 4.40
CA ILE A 432 19.52 10.43 4.67
C ILE A 432 20.85 10.12 3.95
N SER A 433 21.21 10.84 2.87
CA SER A 433 22.54 10.68 2.25
C SER A 433 23.66 11.35 3.03
N SER A 434 23.34 12.25 3.97
CA SER A 434 24.30 12.79 4.93
C SER A 434 24.42 11.84 6.13
N GLY A 435 25.46 11.01 6.13
CA GLY A 435 25.80 10.15 7.27
C GLY A 435 26.28 8.74 6.91
N ILE A 436 26.28 8.36 5.63
CA ILE A 436 26.78 7.06 5.19
C ILE A 436 28.30 7.08 5.25
N THR A 437 28.86 6.15 6.02
CA THR A 437 30.31 6.01 6.22
C THR A 437 30.94 5.15 5.11
N GLN A 438 32.24 5.30 4.91
CA GLN A 438 33.00 4.44 3.99
C GLN A 438 32.98 2.97 4.43
N GLU A 439 33.02 2.70 5.74
CA GLU A 439 32.93 1.34 6.31
C GLU A 439 31.59 0.66 5.97
N GLU A 440 30.47 1.38 6.03
CA GLU A 440 29.16 0.87 5.62
C GLU A 440 29.08 0.55 4.13
N LEU A 441 29.77 1.33 3.30
CA LEU A 441 29.80 1.10 1.86
C LEU A 441 30.69 -0.11 1.49
N ASP A 442 31.82 -0.28 2.17
CA ASP A 442 32.72 -1.40 1.94
C ASP A 442 32.09 -2.71 2.43
N THR A 443 31.45 -2.70 3.60
CA THR A 443 30.64 -3.85 4.07
C THR A 443 29.47 -4.15 3.13
N LEU A 444 28.78 -3.15 2.59
CA LEU A 444 27.75 -3.37 1.57
C LEU A 444 28.32 -4.06 0.32
N LYS A 445 29.49 -3.65 -0.16
CA LYS A 445 30.14 -4.27 -1.33
C LYS A 445 30.50 -5.72 -1.10
N GLU A 446 31.03 -6.05 0.08
CA GLU A 446 31.41 -7.42 0.45
C GLU A 446 30.18 -8.33 0.63
N THR A 447 29.11 -7.80 1.22
CA THR A 447 27.92 -8.59 1.57
C THR A 447 26.93 -8.78 0.41
N THR A 448 26.90 -7.87 -0.56
CA THR A 448 25.96 -7.93 -1.69
C THR A 448 26.05 -9.24 -2.50
N PRO A 449 27.23 -9.73 -2.92
CA PRO A 449 27.35 -10.98 -3.70
C PRO A 449 26.86 -12.22 -2.95
N SER A 450 27.01 -12.25 -1.62
CA SER A 450 26.55 -13.37 -0.78
C SER A 450 25.03 -13.36 -0.53
N VAL A 451 24.40 -12.18 -0.57
CA VAL A 451 22.97 -12.03 -0.31
C VAL A 451 22.15 -12.16 -1.59
N ILE A 452 22.62 -11.53 -2.68
CA ILE A 452 22.05 -11.61 -4.03
C ILE A 452 22.90 -12.60 -4.84
N ASP A 453 22.74 -13.86 -4.49
CA ASP A 453 23.55 -14.97 -5.00
C ASP A 453 23.00 -15.55 -6.32
N GLU A 454 23.79 -16.43 -6.94
CA GLU A 454 23.42 -17.12 -8.17
C GLU A 454 22.11 -17.93 -8.04
N PRO A 455 21.88 -18.71 -6.96
CA PRO A 455 20.60 -19.38 -6.72
C PRO A 455 19.39 -18.45 -6.75
N LEU A 456 19.44 -17.28 -6.10
CA LEU A 456 18.35 -16.32 -6.15
C LEU A 456 18.10 -15.82 -7.57
N LEU A 457 19.16 -15.47 -8.30
CA LEU A 457 19.05 -14.98 -9.68
C LEU A 457 18.50 -16.05 -10.63
N GLN A 458 18.89 -17.32 -10.46
CA GLN A 458 18.33 -18.45 -11.21
C GLN A 458 16.84 -18.66 -10.90
N LYS A 459 16.45 -18.54 -9.63
CA LYS A 459 15.05 -18.63 -9.21
C LYS A 459 14.20 -17.52 -9.85
N LEU A 460 14.70 -16.28 -9.90
CA LEU A 460 14.03 -15.17 -10.58
C LEU A 460 13.88 -15.41 -12.09
N ALA A 461 14.89 -16.01 -12.72
CA ALA A 461 14.82 -16.39 -14.13
C ALA A 461 13.78 -17.50 -14.40
N ALA A 462 13.67 -18.49 -13.50
CA ALA A 462 12.64 -19.53 -13.60
C ALA A 462 11.22 -18.94 -13.48
N ILE A 463 11.02 -17.99 -12.56
CA ILE A 463 9.76 -17.25 -12.41
C ILE A 463 9.41 -16.51 -13.70
N GLU A 464 10.38 -15.81 -14.32
CA GLU A 464 10.17 -15.13 -15.60
C GLU A 464 9.72 -16.11 -16.69
N GLN A 465 10.36 -17.28 -16.80
CA GLN A 465 9.99 -18.29 -17.79
C GLN A 465 8.56 -18.84 -17.58
N CYS A 466 8.19 -19.12 -16.33
CA CYS A 466 6.86 -19.62 -16.01
C CYS A 466 5.75 -18.56 -16.18
N TYR A 467 6.05 -17.30 -15.88
CA TYR A 467 5.06 -16.22 -15.78
C TYR A 467 4.94 -15.39 -17.08
N ALA A 468 6.05 -15.13 -17.80
CA ALA A 468 6.04 -14.30 -19.00
C ALA A 468 5.39 -14.98 -20.22
N SER A 469 5.35 -16.31 -20.25
CA SER A 469 4.75 -17.06 -21.38
C SER A 469 3.23 -16.83 -21.55
N LYS A 470 2.53 -16.28 -20.55
CA LYS A 470 1.06 -16.20 -20.52
C LYS A 470 0.49 -14.77 -20.58
N ARG A 471 1.31 -13.71 -20.61
CA ARG A 471 0.83 -12.31 -20.66
C ARG A 471 1.48 -11.51 -21.79
N THR A 472 0.74 -10.51 -22.27
CA THR A 472 1.13 -9.51 -23.28
C THR A 472 1.99 -8.37 -22.72
N HIS A 473 2.17 -8.30 -21.40
CA HIS A 473 2.97 -7.28 -20.74
C HIS A 473 4.37 -7.82 -20.45
N PHE A 474 5.41 -7.11 -20.90
CA PHE A 474 6.80 -7.45 -20.58
C PHE A 474 6.98 -7.42 -19.06
N GLY A 475 7.30 -8.56 -18.46
CA GLY A 475 7.69 -8.62 -17.04
C GLY A 475 9.05 -7.95 -16.85
N TYR A 476 9.18 -7.09 -15.83
CA TYR A 476 10.43 -6.37 -15.59
C TYR A 476 11.43 -7.17 -14.75
N ILE A 477 11.01 -8.29 -14.16
CA ILE A 477 11.81 -9.16 -13.29
C ILE A 477 13.15 -9.54 -13.96
N GLY A 478 13.12 -10.03 -15.20
CA GLY A 478 14.33 -10.43 -15.93
C GLY A 478 15.24 -9.29 -16.35
N ALA A 479 14.68 -8.12 -16.64
CA ALA A 479 15.48 -6.93 -16.92
C ALA A 479 16.18 -6.43 -15.65
N LEU A 480 15.47 -6.40 -14.52
CA LEU A 480 16.00 -5.97 -13.23
C LEU A 480 17.03 -6.96 -12.68
N SER A 481 16.80 -8.27 -12.79
CA SER A 481 17.76 -9.30 -12.37
C SER A 481 19.08 -9.20 -13.15
N ARG A 482 19.02 -8.98 -14.47
CA ARG A 482 20.21 -8.74 -15.31
C ARG A 482 20.94 -7.45 -14.93
N ARG A 483 20.21 -6.38 -14.61
CA ARG A 483 20.80 -5.11 -14.15
C ARG A 483 21.50 -5.27 -12.80
N LEU A 484 20.86 -5.94 -11.84
CA LEU A 484 21.46 -6.26 -10.53
C LEU A 484 22.74 -7.08 -10.71
N ARG A 485 22.68 -8.16 -11.49
CA ARG A 485 23.85 -8.99 -11.81
C ARG A 485 25.00 -8.18 -12.40
N ARG A 486 24.71 -7.32 -13.38
CA ARG A 486 25.72 -6.45 -14.00
C ARG A 486 26.33 -5.48 -12.98
N LEU A 487 25.50 -4.91 -12.12
CA LEU A 487 25.93 -3.95 -11.11
C LEU A 487 26.86 -4.59 -10.07
N ILE A 488 26.50 -5.79 -9.60
CA ILE A 488 27.32 -6.60 -8.68
C ILE A 488 28.68 -6.92 -9.32
N ASN A 489 28.69 -7.43 -10.55
CA ASN A 489 29.93 -7.77 -11.25
C ASN A 489 30.87 -6.57 -11.50
N LEU A 490 30.34 -5.35 -11.56
CA LEU A 490 31.14 -4.15 -11.83
C LEU A 490 31.71 -3.49 -10.57
N HIS A 491 31.04 -3.63 -9.43
CA HIS A 491 31.35 -2.84 -8.23
C HIS A 491 31.63 -3.67 -6.96
N CYS A 492 31.36 -4.98 -6.99
CA CYS A 492 31.55 -5.89 -5.87
C CYS A 492 32.52 -7.06 -6.15
N CYS A 493 32.99 -7.19 -7.40
CA CYS A 493 33.90 -8.27 -7.83
C CYS A 493 35.31 -7.75 -8.12
#